data_AF-A0A9W6XJT4-F1
#
_entry.id   AF-A0A9W6XJT4-F1
#
_cell.length_a   1.000
_cell.length_b   1.000
_cell.length_c   1.000
_cell.angle_alpha   90.00
_cell.angle_beta   90.00
_cell.angle_gamma   90.00
#
_symmetry.space_group_name_H-M   'P 1'
#
loop_
_entity.id
_entity.type
_entity.pdbx_description
1 polymer ?
#
loop_
_entity_poly.entity_id
_entity_poly.type
_entity_poly.pdbx_seq_one_letter_code
_entity_poly.pdbx_strand_id
1 'polypeptide(L)'
;MIRTAKTAKEASTTLDSFFVKRTIHNRIQLWKQVHEFKMTKGEKILEHLLKFDNRAMAMNAVGETISEDEQLVILLGGLTDDFDSIIKIIENKESVNMMEAKEMLLRETDSMRERKNTETALRATAHEVIRKPRQPLCGGHRGGRCSGATHSVNPSH
;
A
#
# COMPACT_ATOMS: atom_id res chain seq x y z
N MET A 1 -38.20 -28.89 -14.68
CA MET A 1 -38.16 -28.08 -13.45
C MET A 1 -38.61 -26.65 -13.66
N ILE A 2 -38.03 -25.85 -14.57
CA ILE A 2 -38.64 -24.53 -14.92
C ILE A 2 -39.85 -24.70 -15.84
N ARG A 3 -39.80 -25.68 -16.75
CA ARG A 3 -40.90 -26.01 -17.67
C ARG A 3 -42.19 -26.48 -16.98
N THR A 4 -42.14 -26.76 -15.67
CA THR A 4 -43.28 -27.19 -14.85
C THR A 4 -43.88 -26.04 -14.02
N ALA A 5 -43.25 -24.86 -14.01
CA ALA A 5 -43.76 -23.69 -13.32
C ALA A 5 -45.02 -23.16 -14.03
N LYS A 6 -46.09 -22.91 -13.26
CA LYS A 6 -47.37 -22.42 -13.81
C LYS A 6 -47.45 -20.90 -13.85
N THR A 7 -46.55 -20.23 -13.12
CA THR A 7 -46.52 -18.77 -13.03
C THR A 7 -45.10 -18.23 -13.23
N ALA A 8 -45.00 -17.00 -13.72
CA ALA A 8 -43.72 -16.30 -13.86
C ALA A 8 -42.99 -16.16 -12.52
N LYS A 9 -43.75 -15.98 -11.43
CA LYS A 9 -43.22 -15.95 -10.07
C LYS A 9 -42.60 -17.29 -9.67
N GLU A 10 -43.29 -18.41 -9.87
CA GLU A 10 -42.71 -19.75 -9.63
C GLU A 10 -41.47 -20.02 -10.49
N ALA A 11 -41.48 -19.63 -11.76
CA ALA A 11 -40.34 -19.78 -12.65
C ALA A 11 -39.14 -18.96 -12.15
N SER A 12 -39.37 -17.70 -11.73
CA SER A 12 -38.36 -16.82 -11.14
C SER A 12 -37.82 -17.40 -9.84
N THR A 13 -38.68 -17.83 -8.91
CA THR A 13 -38.24 -18.39 -7.63
C THR A 13 -37.49 -19.72 -7.82
N THR A 14 -37.88 -20.52 -8.81
CA THR A 14 -37.16 -21.75 -9.18
C THR A 14 -35.79 -21.42 -9.77
N LEU A 15 -35.69 -20.40 -10.62
CA LEU A 15 -34.42 -19.91 -11.14
C LEU A 15 -33.53 -19.35 -10.01
N ASP A 16 -34.06 -18.47 -9.17
CA ASP A 16 -33.33 -17.87 -8.04
C ASP A 16 -32.82 -18.94 -7.06
N SER A 17 -33.67 -19.91 -6.70
CA SER A 17 -33.27 -21.00 -5.79
C SER A 17 -32.24 -21.97 -6.41
N PHE A 18 -32.14 -22.05 -7.73
CA PHE A 18 -31.09 -22.81 -8.41
C PHE A 18 -29.81 -21.99 -8.62
N PHE A 19 -29.93 -20.72 -8.99
CA PHE A 19 -28.79 -19.89 -9.37
C PHE A 19 -28.08 -19.30 -8.14
N VAL A 20 -28.84 -18.85 -7.13
CA VAL A 20 -28.31 -18.25 -5.91
C VAL A 20 -27.74 -19.31 -4.96
N LYS A 21 -28.19 -20.58 -5.01
CA LYS A 21 -27.82 -21.62 -4.03
C LYS A 21 -26.97 -22.80 -4.52
N ARG A 22 -26.76 -23.05 -5.83
CA ARG A 22 -26.35 -24.40 -6.28
C ARG A 22 -25.14 -24.44 -7.19
N THR A 23 -23.96 -24.59 -6.58
CA THR A 23 -23.33 -25.91 -6.45
C THR A 23 -22.37 -25.87 -5.25
N ILE A 24 -22.16 -27.01 -4.58
CA ILE A 24 -21.07 -27.15 -3.59
C ILE A 24 -19.74 -26.73 -4.23
N HIS A 25 -19.56 -26.98 -5.52
CA HIS A 25 -18.43 -26.52 -6.30
C HIS A 25 -18.23 -24.99 -6.26
N ASN A 26 -19.26 -24.19 -6.55
CA ASN A 26 -19.16 -22.72 -6.50
C ASN A 26 -18.83 -22.23 -5.09
N ARG A 27 -19.49 -22.79 -4.07
CA ARG A 27 -19.23 -22.47 -2.65
C ARG A 27 -17.78 -22.77 -2.28
N ILE A 28 -17.30 -23.98 -2.62
CA ILE A 28 -15.90 -24.38 -2.39
C ILE A 28 -14.94 -23.45 -3.14
N GLN A 29 -15.26 -23.07 -4.38
CA GLN A 29 -14.40 -22.18 -5.16
C GLN A 29 -14.30 -20.79 -4.52
N LEU A 30 -15.41 -20.23 -4.05
CA LEU A 30 -15.43 -18.94 -3.36
C LEU A 30 -14.67 -19.00 -2.03
N TRP A 31 -14.91 -20.03 -1.22
CA TRP A 31 -14.17 -20.24 0.04
C TRP A 31 -12.68 -20.46 -0.19
N LYS A 32 -12.30 -21.24 -1.21
CA LYS A 32 -10.90 -21.43 -1.61
C LYS A 32 -10.27 -20.08 -1.96
N GLN A 33 -10.97 -19.28 -2.73
CA GLN A 33 -10.52 -17.93 -3.08
C GLN A 33 -10.33 -17.06 -1.84
N VAL A 34 -11.27 -17.07 -0.89
CA VAL A 34 -11.18 -16.31 0.37
C VAL A 34 -10.01 -16.77 1.23
N HIS A 35 -9.80 -18.07 1.40
CA HIS A 35 -8.67 -18.60 2.18
C HIS A 35 -7.30 -18.41 1.53
N GLU A 36 -7.24 -18.41 0.19
CA GLU A 36 -6.04 -18.11 -0.58
C GLU A 36 -5.84 -16.60 -0.77
N PHE A 37 -6.71 -15.76 -0.18
CA PHE A 37 -6.59 -14.31 -0.31
C PHE A 37 -5.35 -13.81 0.44
N LYS A 38 -4.35 -13.42 -0.33
CA LYS A 38 -3.11 -12.85 0.16
C LYS A 38 -2.73 -11.63 -0.67
N MET A 39 -2.12 -10.67 -0.01
CA MET A 39 -1.57 -9.48 -0.63
C MET A 39 -0.31 -9.85 -1.39
N THR A 40 -0.19 -9.34 -2.61
CA THR A 40 1.01 -9.54 -3.42
C THR A 40 2.09 -8.53 -3.05
N LYS A 41 3.38 -8.92 -3.13
CA LYS A 41 4.49 -8.04 -2.78
C LYS A 41 4.51 -6.82 -3.70
N GLY A 42 4.48 -5.62 -3.12
CA GLY A 42 4.45 -4.36 -3.87
C GLY A 42 3.05 -3.89 -4.29
N GLU A 43 2.00 -4.64 -3.95
CA GLU A 43 0.61 -4.19 -4.12
C GLU A 43 0.29 -3.03 -3.18
N LYS A 44 -0.55 -2.10 -3.62
CA LYS A 44 -1.01 -1.01 -2.75
C LYS A 44 -2.08 -1.54 -1.81
N ILE A 45 -1.99 -1.18 -0.53
CA ILE A 45 -2.98 -1.59 0.48
C ILE A 45 -4.41 -1.27 0.05
N LEU A 46 -4.65 -0.11 -0.56
CA LEU A 46 -5.99 0.32 -0.98
C LEU A 46 -6.58 -0.60 -2.05
N GLU A 47 -5.75 -1.04 -3.00
CA GLU A 47 -6.15 -1.99 -4.05
C GLU A 47 -6.46 -3.36 -3.43
N HIS A 48 -5.69 -3.77 -2.42
CA HIS A 48 -5.93 -5.00 -1.67
C HIS A 48 -7.25 -4.93 -0.86
N LEU A 49 -7.51 -3.83 -0.13
CA LEU A 49 -8.76 -3.62 0.62
C LEU A 49 -9.99 -3.67 -0.31
N LEU A 50 -9.90 -3.04 -1.49
CA LEU A 50 -10.98 -3.07 -2.47
C LEU A 50 -11.23 -4.49 -3.00
N LYS A 51 -10.17 -5.26 -3.27
CA LYS A 51 -10.30 -6.67 -3.69
C LYS A 51 -10.93 -7.53 -2.59
N PHE A 52 -10.63 -7.25 -1.33
CA PHE A 52 -11.24 -7.93 -0.19
C PHE A 52 -12.74 -7.64 -0.12
N ASP A 53 -13.14 -6.37 -0.23
CA ASP A 53 -14.56 -5.98 -0.21
C ASP A 53 -15.35 -6.62 -1.35
N ASN A 54 -14.77 -6.65 -2.55
CA ASN A 54 -15.38 -7.35 -3.68
C ASN A 54 -15.59 -8.86 -3.41
N ARG A 55 -14.67 -9.49 -2.67
CA ARG A 55 -14.80 -10.91 -2.27
C ARG A 55 -15.89 -11.10 -1.23
N ALA A 56 -15.96 -10.24 -0.22
CA ALA A 56 -17.02 -10.27 0.78
C ALA A 56 -18.40 -10.05 0.14
N MET A 57 -18.51 -9.13 -0.82
CA MET A 57 -19.74 -8.92 -1.61
C MET A 57 -20.11 -10.14 -2.46
N ALA A 58 -19.13 -10.78 -3.11
CA ALA A 58 -19.36 -11.99 -3.90
C ALA A 58 -19.88 -13.16 -3.06
N MET A 59 -19.37 -13.33 -1.83
CA MET A 59 -19.89 -14.31 -0.88
C MET A 59 -21.36 -14.01 -0.54
N ASN A 60 -21.65 -12.76 -0.17
CA ASN A 60 -23.00 -12.34 0.22
C ASN A 60 -24.01 -12.50 -0.93
N ALA A 61 -23.59 -12.27 -2.18
CA ALA A 61 -24.43 -12.46 -3.37
C ALA A 61 -24.88 -13.92 -3.57
N VAL A 62 -24.12 -14.90 -3.06
CA VAL A 62 -24.43 -16.33 -3.09
C VAL A 62 -25.18 -16.78 -1.82
N GLY A 63 -25.50 -15.83 -0.93
CA GLY A 63 -26.16 -16.09 0.34
C GLY A 63 -25.23 -16.72 1.39
N GLU A 64 -23.92 -16.65 1.18
CA GLU A 64 -22.91 -17.01 2.17
C GLU A 64 -22.43 -15.75 2.87
N THR A 65 -22.60 -15.68 4.19
CA THR A 65 -22.13 -14.54 4.98
C THR A 65 -20.93 -14.96 5.80
N ILE A 66 -19.83 -14.22 5.67
CA ILE A 66 -18.67 -14.32 6.56
C ILE A 66 -18.91 -13.34 7.71
N SER A 67 -18.73 -13.76 8.96
CA SER A 67 -18.87 -12.85 10.10
C SER A 67 -17.83 -11.74 10.05
N GLU A 68 -18.10 -10.59 10.67
CA GLU A 68 -17.17 -9.45 10.65
C GLU A 68 -15.82 -9.81 11.29
N ASP A 69 -15.82 -10.58 12.37
CA ASP A 69 -14.62 -11.07 13.04
C ASP A 69 -13.79 -11.99 12.13
N GLU A 70 -14.44 -12.94 11.43
CA GLU A 70 -13.76 -13.79 10.46
C GLU A 70 -13.19 -12.98 9.30
N GLN A 71 -13.93 -11.98 8.80
CA GLN A 71 -13.44 -11.10 7.75
C GLN A 71 -12.19 -10.35 8.23
N LEU A 72 -12.15 -9.89 9.48
CA LEU A 72 -11.01 -9.19 10.04
C LEU A 72 -9.78 -10.10 10.11
N VAL A 73 -9.95 -11.34 10.59
CA VAL A 73 -8.87 -12.33 10.66
C VAL A 73 -8.33 -12.66 9.26
N ILE A 74 -9.21 -12.85 8.27
CA ILE A 74 -8.81 -13.15 6.89
C ILE A 74 -8.05 -11.97 6.28
N LEU A 75 -8.54 -10.74 6.51
CA LEU A 75 -7.89 -9.54 6.00
C LEU A 75 -6.48 -9.39 6.58
N LEU A 76 -6.34 -9.43 7.91
CA LEU A 76 -5.06 -9.22 8.59
C LEU A 76 -4.06 -10.35 8.30
N GLY A 77 -4.53 -11.61 8.27
CA GLY A 77 -3.68 -12.76 7.95
C GLY A 77 -3.26 -12.86 6.48
N GLY A 78 -3.92 -12.09 5.59
CA GLY A 78 -3.59 -12.01 4.17
C GLY A 78 -2.53 -10.96 3.85
N LEU A 79 -2.20 -10.05 4.77
CA LEU A 79 -1.25 -8.96 4.53
C LEU A 79 0.20 -9.46 4.42
N THR A 80 1.05 -8.63 3.81
CA THR A 80 2.50 -8.88 3.76
C THR A 80 3.17 -8.50 5.08
N ASP A 81 4.37 -9.02 5.30
CA ASP A 81 5.25 -8.77 6.45
C ASP A 81 5.55 -7.29 6.71
N ASP A 82 5.52 -6.45 5.67
CA ASP A 82 5.59 -4.98 5.79
C ASP A 82 4.56 -4.38 6.78
N PHE A 83 3.45 -5.07 7.05
CA PHE A 83 2.38 -4.63 7.95
C PHE A 83 2.38 -5.32 9.32
N ASP A 84 3.33 -6.20 9.63
CA ASP A 84 3.37 -6.96 10.90
C ASP A 84 3.28 -6.06 12.14
N SER A 85 3.90 -4.87 12.08
CA SER A 85 3.89 -3.93 13.20
C SER A 85 2.48 -3.40 13.50
N ILE A 86 1.72 -3.03 12.47
CA ILE A 86 0.35 -2.52 12.65
C ILE A 86 -0.63 -3.66 12.97
N ILE A 87 -0.42 -4.85 12.42
CA ILE A 87 -1.21 -6.05 12.74
C ILE A 87 -1.13 -6.34 14.24
N LYS A 88 0.07 -6.38 14.83
CA LYS A 88 0.25 -6.58 16.27
C LYS A 88 -0.45 -5.53 17.13
N ILE A 89 -0.50 -4.27 16.66
CA ILE A 89 -1.22 -3.21 17.39
C ILE A 89 -2.73 -3.48 17.34
N ILE A 90 -3.25 -3.87 16.17
CA ILE A 90 -4.67 -4.21 16.00
C ILE A 90 -5.05 -5.43 16.86
N GLU A 91 -4.23 -6.47 16.87
CA GLU A 91 -4.43 -7.70 17.65
C GLU A 91 -4.52 -7.45 19.16
N ASN A 92 -3.80 -6.44 19.68
CA ASN A 92 -3.77 -6.13 21.11
C ASN A 92 -4.88 -5.18 21.56
N LYS A 93 -5.70 -4.63 20.65
CA LYS A 93 -6.86 -3.79 21.02
C LYS A 93 -8.00 -4.69 21.48
N GLU A 94 -8.69 -4.29 22.55
CA GLU A 94 -9.82 -5.05 23.14
C GLU A 94 -10.96 -5.34 22.16
N SER A 95 -11.22 -4.38 21.26
CA SER A 95 -12.20 -4.52 20.19
C SER A 95 -11.78 -3.67 19.00
N VAL A 96 -11.82 -4.23 17.80
CA VAL A 96 -11.59 -3.51 16.55
C VAL A 96 -12.64 -3.96 15.55
N ASN A 97 -13.40 -3.01 15.01
CA ASN A 97 -14.30 -3.27 13.90
C ASN A 97 -13.57 -3.18 12.56
N MET A 98 -14.21 -3.66 11.49
CA MET A 98 -13.61 -3.70 10.16
C MET A 98 -13.20 -2.30 9.65
N MET A 99 -14.00 -1.27 9.97
CA MET A 99 -13.74 0.11 9.52
C MET A 99 -12.47 0.68 10.16
N GLU A 100 -12.34 0.53 11.48
CA GLU A 100 -11.16 0.97 12.23
C GLU A 100 -9.89 0.26 11.75
N ALA A 101 -9.96 -1.04 11.49
CA ALA A 101 -8.83 -1.80 10.97
C ALA A 101 -8.36 -1.26 9.61
N LYS A 102 -9.30 -1.01 8.68
CA LYS A 102 -9.00 -0.41 7.37
C LYS A 102 -8.35 0.97 7.51
N GLU A 103 -8.88 1.81 8.40
CA GLU A 103 -8.33 3.13 8.64
C GLU A 103 -6.89 3.07 9.21
N MET A 104 -6.66 2.19 10.19
CA MET A 104 -5.33 1.97 10.76
C MET A 104 -4.31 1.51 9.72
N LEU A 105 -4.70 0.60 8.82
CA LEU A 105 -3.85 0.12 7.72
C LEU A 105 -3.51 1.23 6.72
N LEU A 106 -4.46 2.10 6.40
CA LEU A 106 -4.23 3.25 5.52
C LEU A 106 -3.28 4.27 6.17
N ARG A 107 -3.49 4.59 7.45
CA ARG A 107 -2.61 5.49 8.22
C ARG A 107 -1.18 4.97 8.32
N GLU A 108 -0.99 3.67 8.53
CA GLU A 108 0.36 3.09 8.55
C GLU A 108 1.02 3.17 7.17
N THR A 109 0.26 3.01 6.08
CA THR A 109 0.80 3.13 4.72
C THR A 109 1.31 4.55 4.42
N ASP A 110 0.56 5.58 4.83
CA ASP A 110 1.00 6.96 4.71
C ASP A 110 2.24 7.23 5.58
N SER A 111 2.25 6.74 6.82
CA SER A 111 3.39 6.87 7.74
C SER A 111 4.65 6.19 7.19
N MET A 112 4.53 4.99 6.60
CA MET A 112 5.64 4.31 5.94
C MET A 112 6.19 5.10 4.76
N ARG A 113 5.32 5.73 3.96
CA ARG A 113 5.73 6.57 2.83
C ARG A 113 6.52 7.79 3.32
N GLU A 114 6.06 8.44 4.38
CA GLU A 114 6.76 9.59 4.97
C GLU A 114 8.13 9.20 5.53
N ARG A 115 8.22 8.08 6.27
CA ARG A 115 9.50 7.55 6.79
C ARG A 115 10.49 7.24 5.66
N LYS A 116 10.04 6.63 4.56
CA LYS A 116 10.90 6.35 3.39
C LYS A 116 11.38 7.63 2.70
N ASN A 117 10.52 8.64 2.60
CA ASN A 117 10.88 9.93 2.01
C ASN A 117 11.92 10.67 2.87
N THR A 118 11.76 10.67 4.19
CA THR A 118 12.72 11.30 5.10
C THR A 118 14.05 10.56 5.10
N GLU A 119 14.06 9.23 5.12
CA GLU A 119 15.27 8.42 5.00
C GLU A 119 16.04 8.72 3.71
N THR A 120 15.32 8.80 2.58
CA THR A 120 15.94 9.13 1.27
C THR A 120 16.57 10.52 1.27
N ALA A 121 15.89 11.52 1.86
CA ALA A 121 16.41 12.88 1.98
C ALA A 121 17.65 12.94 2.90
N LEU A 122 17.61 12.26 4.05
CA LEU A 122 18.76 12.16 4.97
C LEU A 122 19.95 11.50 4.30
N ARG A 123 19.73 10.43 3.53
CA ARG A 123 20.80 9.74 2.79
C ARG A 123 21.39 10.61 1.68
N ALA A 124 20.57 11.39 0.98
CA ALA A 124 21.05 12.33 -0.04
C ALA A 124 21.96 13.41 0.57
N THR A 125 21.54 14.03 1.67
CA THR A 125 22.35 15.06 2.36
C THR A 125 23.63 14.48 2.96
N ALA A 126 23.60 13.27 3.52
CA ALA A 126 24.81 12.59 4.00
C ALA A 126 25.83 12.36 2.87
N HIS A 127 25.37 12.03 1.66
CA HIS A 127 26.24 11.84 0.49
C HIS A 127 26.88 13.16 0.02
N GLU A 128 26.18 14.30 0.13
CA GLU A 128 26.74 15.63 -0.16
C GLU A 128 27.81 16.06 0.84
N VAL A 129 27.63 15.74 2.13
CA VAL A 129 28.61 16.06 3.19
C VAL A 129 29.94 15.32 2.95
N ILE A 130 29.90 14.08 2.45
CA ILE A 130 31.10 13.28 2.13
C ILE A 130 31.82 13.82 0.89
N ARG A 131 31.10 14.45 -0.06
CA ARG A 131 31.69 14.97 -1.31
C ARG A 131 32.23 16.39 -1.24
N LYS A 132 32.06 17.14 -0.14
CA LYS A 132 32.70 18.45 0.00
C LYS A 132 34.23 18.28 0.08
N PRO A 133 35.02 18.78 -0.89
CA PRO A 133 36.45 18.91 -0.71
C PRO A 133 36.67 19.88 0.45
N ARG A 134 37.51 19.54 1.42
CA ARG A 134 38.01 20.51 2.41
C ARG A 134 38.63 21.67 1.62
N GLN A 135 37.98 22.83 1.61
CA GLN A 135 38.64 24.07 1.16
C GLN A 135 39.84 24.30 2.09
N PRO A 136 41.05 24.51 1.58
CA PRO A 136 42.16 24.89 2.42
C PRO A 136 41.87 26.28 2.98
N LEU A 137 41.77 26.40 4.30
CA LEU A 137 41.84 27.68 4.99
C LEU A 137 43.27 28.22 4.81
N CYS A 138 43.52 28.96 3.74
CA CYS A 138 44.76 29.71 3.58
C CYS A 138 44.70 30.98 4.44
N GLY A 139 45.27 30.89 5.64
CA GLY A 139 45.59 32.04 6.49
C GLY A 139 47.03 32.52 6.26
N GLY A 140 47.18 33.79 5.84
CA GLY A 140 48.13 34.75 6.41
C GLY A 140 49.62 34.74 6.00
N HIS A 141 50.03 35.89 5.41
CA HIS A 141 51.37 36.55 5.44
C HIS A 141 52.47 35.99 4.51
N ARG A 142 53.35 36.77 3.83
CA ARG A 142 53.80 38.17 3.95
C ARG A 142 54.58 38.56 2.67
N GLY A 143 54.47 39.82 2.23
CA GLY A 143 55.53 40.57 1.55
C GLY A 143 55.62 40.48 0.01
N GLY A 144 55.55 41.63 -0.68
CA GLY A 144 55.89 41.66 -2.12
C GLY A 144 55.51 42.87 -2.97
N ARG A 145 55.73 44.10 -2.48
CA ARG A 145 56.07 45.32 -3.25
C ARG A 145 55.26 45.64 -4.54
N CYS A 146 54.28 46.54 -4.41
CA CYS A 146 53.78 47.35 -5.52
C CYS A 146 54.86 48.34 -6.00
N SER A 147 55.10 48.40 -7.31
CA SER A 147 55.66 49.57 -8.00
C SER A 147 55.17 49.54 -9.44
N GLY A 148 54.38 50.55 -9.80
CA GLY A 148 53.87 50.72 -11.15
C GLY A 148 54.91 51.35 -12.09
N ALA A 149 54.67 51.23 -13.39
CA ALA A 149 55.06 52.19 -14.40
C ALA A 149 54.26 51.97 -15.69
N THR A 150 54.05 53.07 -16.36
CA THR A 150 53.11 53.41 -17.43
C THR A 150 53.50 52.96 -18.85
N HIS A 151 52.49 52.97 -19.72
CA HIS A 151 52.52 53.37 -21.15
C HIS A 151 53.23 52.48 -22.19
N SER A 152 52.43 51.95 -23.14
CA SER A 152 52.25 52.51 -24.51
C SER A 152 52.29 51.50 -25.67
N VAL A 153 51.28 51.63 -26.54
CA VAL A 153 51.17 51.33 -27.99
C VAL A 153 51.43 49.90 -28.54
N ASN A 154 50.33 49.30 -29.02
CA ASN A 154 50.07 48.58 -30.30
C ASN A 154 51.05 48.83 -31.49
N PRO A 155 50.93 48.15 -32.67
CA PRO A 155 50.11 46.98 -33.07
C PRO A 155 50.79 45.98 -34.07
N SER A 156 49.96 45.02 -34.55
CA SER A 156 49.91 44.45 -35.93
C SER A 156 50.81 43.28 -36.32
N HIS A 157 50.15 42.16 -36.66
CA HIS A 157 50.03 41.72 -38.06
C HIS A 157 48.71 40.99 -38.29
#